data_AF-A0A517TJL3-F1
#
_entry.id   AF-A0A517TJL3-F1
#
_cell.length_a   1.000
_cell.length_b   1.000
_cell.length_c   1.000
_cell.angle_alpha   90.00
_cell.angle_beta   90.00
_cell.angle_gamma   90.00
#
_symmetry.space_group_name_H-M   'P 1'
#
loop_
_entity.id
_entity.type
_entity.pdbx_description
1 polymer ?
#
loop_
_entity_poly.entity_id
_entity_poly.type
_entity_poly.pdbx_seq_one_letter_code
_entity_poly.pdbx_strand_id
1 'polypeptide(L)'
;MKAIVSNRPMLLGASPLAAVAAPVVAMAWWLAGSEGLGVAVVGVLAAVVIYFASELFVALTGVAQPLERLMLGMLIRGGGGLAAVTAGVFAAGGEPKLVALVALPLYAALVVGEILTALSLQSAGPHSVGDGD
;
A
#
# COMPACT_ATOMS: atom_id res chain seq x y z
N MET A 1 31.06 4.21 13.74
CA MET A 1 29.61 4.28 14.06
C MET A 1 28.90 4.93 12.88
N LYS A 2 28.28 4.12 12.01
CA LYS A 2 27.63 4.57 10.77
C LYS A 2 26.13 4.61 11.04
N ALA A 3 25.68 5.67 11.68
CA ALA A 3 24.27 5.89 11.96
C ALA A 3 23.61 6.61 10.78
N ILE A 4 22.33 6.29 10.57
CA ILE A 4 21.41 6.88 9.58
C ILE A 4 21.53 6.25 8.18
N VAL A 5 21.28 4.94 8.09
CA VAL A 5 20.57 4.40 6.92
C VAL A 5 19.19 5.06 6.93
N SER A 6 19.07 6.07 6.09
CA SER A 6 17.89 6.92 5.94
C SER A 6 16.64 6.05 5.77
N ASN A 7 15.78 6.07 6.78
CA ASN A 7 14.51 5.36 6.90
C ASN A 7 13.43 5.91 5.93
N ARG A 8 13.84 6.45 4.78
CA ARG A 8 13.01 7.19 3.81
C ARG A 8 12.08 6.33 2.94
N PRO A 9 12.34 5.06 2.58
CA PRO A 9 11.43 4.35 1.67
C PRO A 9 10.11 3.92 2.34
N MET A 10 10.08 3.75 3.67
CA MET A 10 8.90 3.24 4.39
C MET A 10 7.72 4.22 4.43
N LEU A 11 7.99 5.53 4.43
CA LEU A 11 6.93 6.55 4.45
C LEU A 11 6.41 6.90 3.05
N LEU A 12 7.23 6.72 2.01
CA LEU A 12 6.83 7.00 0.62
C LEU A 12 5.80 5.97 0.12
N GLY A 13 5.95 4.69 0.48
CA GLY A 13 5.02 3.64 0.08
C GLY A 13 3.64 3.70 0.79
N ALA A 14 3.60 4.16 2.04
CA ALA A 14 2.36 4.31 2.81
C ALA A 14 1.57 5.60 2.48
N SER A 15 2.23 6.59 1.87
CA SER A 15 1.67 7.91 1.56
C SER A 15 0.35 7.90 0.76
N PRO A 16 0.14 7.02 -0.24
CA PRO A 16 -1.12 7.01 -0.98
C PRO A 16 -2.26 6.40 -0.17
N LEU A 17 -1.96 5.45 0.72
CA LEU A 17 -2.96 4.80 1.56
C LEU A 17 -3.52 5.78 2.60
N ALA A 18 -2.63 6.60 3.19
CA ALA A 18 -3.03 7.70 4.06
C ALA A 18 -3.85 8.77 3.32
N ALA A 19 -3.47 9.11 2.08
CA ALA A 19 -4.19 10.10 1.27
C ALA A 19 -5.61 9.63 0.88
N VAL A 20 -5.82 8.32 0.72
CA VAL A 20 -7.10 7.75 0.28
C VAL A 20 -7.99 7.32 1.46
N ALA A 21 -7.43 7.03 2.63
CA ALA A 21 -8.20 6.56 3.79
C ALA A 21 -9.29 7.54 4.24
N ALA A 22 -8.95 8.83 4.44
CA ALA A 22 -9.91 9.82 4.91
C ALA A 22 -11.07 10.08 3.92
N PRO A 23 -10.81 10.26 2.60
CA PRO A 23 -11.88 10.33 1.59
C PRO A 23 -12.78 9.09 1.56
N VAL A 24 -12.20 7.88 1.65
CA VAL A 24 -12.98 6.62 1.62
C VAL A 24 -13.90 6.52 2.84
N VAL A 25 -13.39 6.84 4.02
CA VAL A 25 -14.19 6.83 5.26
C VAL A 25 -15.30 7.88 5.20
N ALA A 26 -15.00 9.10 4.75
CA ALA A 26 -16.00 10.17 4.62
C ALA A 26 -17.09 9.80 3.61
N MET A 27 -16.72 9.23 2.46
CA MET A 27 -17.67 8.84 1.42
C MET A 27 -18.56 7.67 1.84
N ALA A 28 -17.99 6.67 2.52
CA ALA A 28 -18.76 5.55 3.04
C ALA A 28 -19.75 5.98 4.13
N TRP A 29 -19.34 6.90 5.02
CA TRP A 29 -20.23 7.50 6.00
C TRP A 29 -21.35 8.32 5.34
N TRP A 30 -21.03 9.11 4.32
CA TRP A 30 -22.02 9.92 3.61
C TRP A 30 -23.10 9.08 2.93
N LEU A 31 -22.72 7.93 2.36
CA LEU A 31 -23.63 7.09 1.57
C LEU A 31 -24.39 6.04 2.38
N ALA A 32 -23.79 5.50 3.44
CA ALA A 32 -24.36 4.38 4.20
C ALA A 32 -24.34 4.61 5.72
N GLY A 33 -24.13 5.84 6.17
CA GLY A 33 -24.18 6.19 7.59
C GLY A 33 -23.19 5.38 8.43
N SER A 34 -23.64 4.96 9.62
CA SER A 34 -22.78 4.25 10.57
C SER A 34 -22.28 2.88 10.08
N GLU A 35 -23.05 2.19 9.24
CA GLU A 35 -22.67 0.90 8.65
C GLU A 35 -21.53 1.09 7.63
N GLY A 36 -21.65 2.10 6.76
CA GLY A 36 -20.59 2.48 5.83
C GLY A 36 -19.30 2.87 6.53
N LEU A 37 -19.40 3.56 7.68
CA LEU A 37 -18.23 3.92 8.48
C LEU A 37 -17.51 2.69 9.04
N GLY A 38 -18.24 1.71 9.60
CA GLY A 38 -17.65 0.46 10.10
C GLY A 38 -16.93 -0.32 9.00
N VAL A 39 -17.58 -0.48 7.84
CA VAL A 39 -17.03 -1.12 6.64
C VAL A 39 -15.75 -0.42 6.17
N ALA A 40 -15.76 0.92 6.09
CA ALA A 40 -14.60 1.68 5.64
C ALA A 40 -13.41 1.59 6.62
N VAL A 41 -13.67 1.65 7.92
CA VAL A 41 -12.62 1.50 8.94
C VAL A 41 -11.99 0.11 8.87
N VAL A 42 -12.79 -0.94 8.75
CA VAL A 42 -12.28 -2.31 8.58
C VAL A 42 -11.44 -2.44 7.31
N GLY A 43 -11.92 -1.87 6.19
CA GLY A 43 -11.17 -1.87 4.94
C GLY A 43 -9.82 -1.15 5.05
N VAL A 44 -9.79 0.04 5.67
CA VAL A 44 -8.56 0.81 5.90
C VAL A 44 -7.59 0.02 6.78
N LEU A 45 -8.07 -0.56 7.89
CA LEU A 45 -7.23 -1.36 8.78
C LEU A 45 -6.67 -2.59 8.07
N ALA A 46 -7.48 -3.30 7.29
CA ALA A 46 -7.01 -4.43 6.48
C ALA A 46 -5.91 -3.99 5.51
N ALA A 47 -6.12 -2.88 4.80
CA ALA A 47 -5.14 -2.34 3.86
C ALA A 47 -3.82 -1.94 4.54
N VAL A 48 -3.87 -1.35 5.73
CA VAL A 48 -2.70 -1.03 6.55
C VAL A 48 -1.96 -2.30 6.99
N VAL A 49 -2.68 -3.31 7.49
CA VAL A 49 -2.08 -4.59 7.90
C VAL A 49 -1.38 -5.26 6.74
N ILE A 50 -2.02 -5.29 5.56
CA ILE A 50 -1.44 -5.85 4.33
C ILE A 50 -0.18 -5.09 3.95
N TYR A 51 -0.19 -3.76 4.01
CA TYR A 51 0.98 -2.94 3.70
C TYR A 51 2.18 -3.34 4.58
N PHE A 52 2.00 -3.38 5.90
CA PHE A 52 3.05 -3.73 6.85
C PHE A 52 3.47 -5.21 6.74
N ALA A 53 2.54 -6.14 6.56
CA ALA A 53 2.84 -7.55 6.37
C ALA A 53 3.68 -7.78 5.11
N SER A 54 3.38 -7.04 4.04
CA SER A 54 4.14 -7.09 2.80
C SER A 54 5.54 -6.50 2.96
N GLU A 55 5.68 -5.35 3.63
CA GLU A 55 7.01 -4.78 3.97
C GLU A 55 7.85 -5.76 4.79
N LEU A 56 7.24 -6.38 5.81
CA LEU A 56 7.93 -7.35 6.66
C LEU A 56 8.36 -8.57 5.85
N PHE A 57 7.49 -9.12 5.00
CA PHE A 57 7.84 -10.25 4.16
C PHE A 57 8.99 -9.91 3.20
N VAL A 58 8.91 -8.77 2.52
CA VAL A 58 9.94 -8.27 1.62
C VAL A 58 11.27 -8.00 2.35
N ALA A 59 11.24 -7.54 3.60
CA ALA A 59 12.44 -7.39 4.42
C ALA A 59 13.06 -8.74 4.78
N LEU A 60 12.23 -9.77 5.02
CA LEU A 60 12.67 -11.12 5.38
C LEU A 60 13.22 -11.92 4.18
N THR A 61 12.82 -11.61 2.95
CA THR A 61 13.35 -12.32 1.75
C THR A 61 14.81 -12.00 1.46
N GLY A 62 15.40 -10.95 2.07
CA GLY A 62 16.83 -10.63 1.93
C GLY A 62 17.25 -10.22 0.52
N VAL A 63 16.30 -9.89 -0.36
CA VAL A 63 16.55 -9.50 -1.75
C VAL A 63 17.31 -8.16 -1.78
N ALA A 64 18.56 -8.19 -2.26
CA ALA A 64 19.44 -7.03 -2.29
C ALA A 64 19.15 -6.09 -3.46
N GLN A 65 18.56 -6.60 -4.55
CA GLN A 65 18.24 -5.77 -5.72
C GLN A 65 16.96 -4.97 -5.49
N PRO A 66 17.00 -3.63 -5.62
CA PRO A 66 15.87 -2.76 -5.32
C PRO A 66 14.67 -3.01 -6.23
N LEU A 67 14.89 -3.38 -7.50
CA LEU A 67 13.80 -3.65 -8.46
C LEU A 67 13.07 -4.96 -8.14
N GLU A 68 13.79 -6.03 -7.87
CA GLU A 68 13.20 -7.33 -7.49
C GLU A 68 12.43 -7.23 -6.18
N ARG A 69 12.97 -6.47 -5.21
CA ARG A 69 12.34 -6.19 -3.93
C ARG A 69 11.00 -5.44 -4.10
N LEU A 70 10.96 -4.49 -5.03
CA LEU A 70 9.76 -3.71 -5.36
C LEU A 70 8.73 -4.56 -6.13
N MET A 71 9.17 -5.36 -7.10
CA MET A 71 8.28 -6.31 -7.81
C MET A 71 7.65 -7.33 -6.86
N LEU A 72 8.41 -7.82 -5.88
CA LEU A 72 7.92 -8.75 -4.86
C LEU A 72 6.91 -8.07 -3.92
N GLY A 73 7.17 -6.81 -3.52
CA GLY A 73 6.21 -5.98 -2.78
C GLY A 73 4.92 -5.73 -3.55
N MET A 74 5.02 -5.41 -4.84
CA MET A 74 3.87 -5.29 -5.74
C MET A 74 3.09 -6.60 -5.89
N LEU A 75 3.77 -7.74 -6.00
CA LEU A 75 3.10 -9.04 -6.12
C LEU A 75 2.28 -9.36 -4.86
N ILE A 76 2.84 -9.10 -3.68
CA ILE A 76 2.18 -9.41 -2.41
C ILE A 76 1.02 -8.45 -2.14
N ARG A 77 1.22 -7.14 -2.37
CA ARG A 77 0.16 -6.15 -2.18
C ARG A 77 -0.89 -6.19 -3.29
N GLY A 78 -0.49 -6.43 -4.52
CA GLY A 78 -1.37 -6.60 -5.67
C GLY A 78 -2.19 -7.88 -5.58
N GLY A 79 -1.54 -9.01 -5.29
CA GLY A 79 -2.21 -10.31 -5.19
C GLY A 79 -3.00 -10.49 -3.89
N GLY A 80 -2.46 -10.05 -2.75
CA GLY A 80 -3.08 -10.19 -1.44
C GLY A 80 -4.00 -9.04 -1.05
N GLY A 81 -3.74 -7.82 -1.55
CA GLY A 81 -4.44 -6.59 -1.17
C GLY A 81 -5.92 -6.61 -1.48
N LEU A 82 -6.28 -6.90 -2.73
CA LEU A 82 -7.68 -6.93 -3.14
C LEU A 82 -8.46 -8.03 -2.41
N ALA A 83 -7.88 -9.23 -2.31
CA ALA A 83 -8.52 -10.37 -1.67
C ALA A 83 -8.74 -10.13 -0.16
N ALA A 84 -7.74 -9.63 0.56
CA ALA A 84 -7.84 -9.42 2.00
C ALA A 84 -8.67 -8.18 2.37
N VAL A 85 -8.65 -7.10 1.58
CA VAL A 85 -9.58 -5.97 1.79
C VAL A 85 -11.01 -6.41 1.49
N THR A 86 -11.24 -7.14 0.40
CA THR A 86 -12.58 -7.65 0.06
C THR A 86 -13.09 -8.62 1.12
N ALA A 87 -12.28 -9.60 1.55
CA ALA A 87 -12.64 -10.56 2.59
C ALA A 87 -12.89 -9.89 3.94
N GLY A 88 -12.06 -8.93 4.34
CA GLY A 88 -12.23 -8.18 5.59
C GLY A 88 -13.52 -7.36 5.59
N VAL A 89 -13.87 -6.74 4.47
CA VAL A 89 -15.09 -5.93 4.36
C VAL A 89 -16.35 -6.79 4.24
N PHE A 90 -16.29 -7.94 3.56
CA PHE A 90 -17.38 -8.93 3.57
C PHE A 90 -17.59 -9.54 4.97
N ALA A 91 -16.51 -9.83 5.70
CA ALA A 91 -16.59 -10.32 7.08
C ALA A 91 -17.22 -9.29 8.04
N ALA A 92 -17.12 -8.00 7.73
CA ALA A 92 -17.81 -6.93 8.45
C ALA A 92 -19.32 -6.81 8.12
N GLY A 93 -19.85 -7.66 7.23
CA GLY A 93 -21.27 -7.67 6.86
C GLY A 93 -21.67 -6.56 5.89
N GLY A 94 -20.71 -5.89 5.23
CA GLY A 94 -20.99 -4.82 4.29
C GLY A 94 -21.69 -5.31 3.02
N GLU A 95 -22.67 -4.54 2.53
CA GLU A 95 -23.27 -4.82 1.23
C GLU A 95 -22.21 -4.83 0.12
N PRO A 96 -22.36 -5.67 -0.94
CA PRO A 96 -21.37 -5.78 -2.02
C PRO A 96 -21.00 -4.45 -2.68
N LYS A 97 -21.95 -3.51 -2.75
CA LYS A 97 -21.73 -2.16 -3.29
C LYS A 97 -20.84 -1.32 -2.39
N LEU A 98 -21.02 -1.38 -1.07
CA LEU A 98 -20.17 -0.71 -0.10
C LEU A 98 -18.79 -1.36 -0.03
N VAL A 99 -18.72 -2.69 -0.13
CA VAL A 99 -17.47 -3.43 -0.24
C VAL A 99 -16.66 -2.92 -1.44
N ALA A 100 -17.28 -2.82 -2.62
CA ALA A 100 -16.60 -2.31 -3.81
C ALA A 100 -16.16 -0.84 -3.65
N LEU A 101 -17.03 0.00 -3.07
CA LEU A 101 -16.74 1.42 -2.82
C LEU A 101 -15.50 1.61 -1.93
N VAL A 102 -15.31 0.75 -0.93
CA VAL A 102 -14.17 0.82 0.00
C VAL A 102 -12.95 0.10 -0.56
N ALA A 103 -13.13 -1.10 -1.11
CA ALA A 103 -12.03 -1.98 -1.49
C ALA A 103 -11.26 -1.49 -2.72
N LEU A 104 -11.95 -1.00 -3.76
CA LEU A 104 -11.29 -0.51 -4.98
C LEU A 104 -10.30 0.64 -4.73
N PRO A 105 -10.68 1.74 -4.08
CA PRO A 105 -9.76 2.85 -3.86
C PRO A 105 -8.59 2.47 -2.94
N LEU A 106 -8.81 1.64 -1.92
CA LEU A 106 -7.74 1.16 -1.04
C LEU A 106 -6.78 0.21 -1.77
N TYR A 107 -7.30 -0.67 -2.62
CA TYR A 107 -6.47 -1.51 -3.49
C TYR A 107 -5.65 -0.67 -4.46
N ALA A 108 -6.27 0.31 -5.12
CA ALA A 108 -5.56 1.22 -6.01
C ALA A 108 -4.44 1.95 -5.26
N ALA A 109 -4.68 2.41 -4.02
CA ALA A 109 -3.67 3.05 -3.21
C ALA A 109 -2.47 2.14 -2.89
N LEU A 110 -2.73 0.86 -2.59
CA LEU A 110 -1.68 -0.15 -2.34
C LEU A 110 -0.78 -0.40 -3.56
N VAL A 111 -1.32 -0.30 -4.77
CA VAL A 111 -0.58 -0.52 -6.03
C VAL A 111 0.09 0.77 -6.51
N VAL A 112 -0.60 1.91 -6.45
CA VAL A 112 -0.09 3.20 -6.95
C VAL A 112 1.15 3.67 -6.18
N GLY A 113 1.23 3.43 -4.87
CA GLY A 113 2.42 3.77 -4.08
C GLY A 113 3.69 3.10 -4.59
N GLU A 114 3.57 1.85 -5.04
CA GLU A 114 4.69 1.10 -5.61
C GLU A 114 5.06 1.62 -7.00
N ILE A 115 4.07 1.95 -7.84
CA ILE A 115 4.33 2.52 -9.17
C ILE A 115 5.07 3.85 -9.04
N LEU A 116 4.63 4.74 -8.15
CA LEU A 116 5.29 6.02 -7.90
C LEU A 116 6.72 5.81 -7.36
N THR A 117 6.91 4.83 -6.48
CA THR A 117 8.24 4.49 -5.95
C THR A 117 9.15 3.94 -7.07
N ALA A 118 8.65 3.06 -7.93
CA ALA A 118 9.40 2.52 -9.07
C ALA A 118 9.81 3.62 -10.07
N LEU A 119 8.89 4.53 -10.38
CA LEU A 119 9.17 5.69 -11.24
C LEU A 119 10.20 6.64 -10.61
N SER A 120 10.17 6.83 -9.29
CA SER A 120 11.18 7.63 -8.58
C SER A 120 12.58 7.01 -8.63
N LEU A 121 12.68 5.68 -8.61
CA LEU A 121 13.95 4.97 -8.73
C LEU A 121 14.49 4.97 -10.17
N GLN A 122 13.62 4.89 -11.18
CA GLN A 122 14.03 5.05 -12.59
C GLN A 122 14.55 6.45 -12.90
N SER A 123 13.86 7.49 -12.39
CA SER A 123 14.25 8.89 -12.63
C SER A 123 15.50 9.33 -11.85
N ALA A 124 15.88 8.61 -10.80
CA ALA A 124 17.12 8.86 -10.06
C ALA A 124 18.40 8.51 -10.85
N GLY A 125 18.30 7.73 -11.93
CA GLY A 125 19.40 7.43 -12.86
C GLY A 125 20.59 6.67 -12.23
N PRO A 126 21.36 5.91 -13.03
CA PRO A 126 22.64 5.41 -12.56
C PRO A 126 23.57 6.61 -12.34
N HIS A 127 23.97 6.89 -11.10
CA HIS A 127 25.20 7.64 -10.89
C HIS A 127 26.30 6.92 -11.68
N SER A 128 26.96 7.67 -12.56
CA SER A 128 28.02 7.16 -13.42
C SER A 128 29.04 6.41 -12.57
N VAL A 129 29.10 5.09 -12.78
CA VAL A 129 30.31 4.33 -12.48
C VAL A 129 31.28 4.69 -13.60
N GLY A 130 31.91 5.85 -13.45
CA GLY A 130 32.67 6.53 -14.48
C GLY A 130 32.77 7.99 -14.10
N ASP A 131 33.72 8.29 -13.22
CA ASP A 131 34.66 9.42 -13.35
C ASP A 131 35.49 9.53 -12.07
N GLY A 132 36.80 9.32 -12.22
CA GLY A 132 37.81 9.67 -11.22
C GLY A 132 38.78 8.55 -10.87
N ASP A 133 39.74 8.32 -11.77
CA ASP A 133 41.16 7.94 -11.58
C ASP A 133 41.57 7.06 -10.39
#